data_AF-A0A9D8XCR2-F1
#
_entry.id   AF-A0A9D8XCR2-F1
#
_cell.length_a   1.000
_cell.length_b   1.000
_cell.length_c   1.000
_cell.angle_alpha   90.00
_cell.angle_beta   90.00
_cell.angle_gamma   90.00
#
_symmetry.space_group_name_H-M   'P 1'
#
loop_
_entity.id
_entity.type
_entity.pdbx_description
1 polymer ?
#
loop_
_entity_poly.entity_id
_entity_poly.type
_entity_poly.pdbx_seq_one_letter_code
_entity_poly.pdbx_strand_id
1 'polypeptide(L)'
;MTQTEETGAIRCRPGYTMKMKLKNKLYRLIVREYYRQGIPWQKVGRVIGIPAERLEEMATQNKLLNWYILDRLLHFYHKQIEIRLVDLDKD
;
A
#
# COMPACT_ATOMS: atom_id res chain seq x y z
N MET A 1 42.20 10.98 -3.64
CA MET A 1 41.07 10.47 -4.47
C MET A 1 40.76 9.08 -3.96
N THR A 2 39.68 8.94 -3.21
CA THR A 2 39.19 7.63 -2.79
C THR A 2 37.67 7.70 -2.88
N GLN A 3 37.16 7.21 -4.00
CA GLN A 3 35.74 7.01 -4.22
C GLN A 3 35.34 5.78 -3.40
N THR A 4 34.70 6.02 -2.26
CA THR A 4 34.03 4.97 -1.52
C THR A 4 32.65 4.82 -2.14
N GLU A 5 32.43 3.71 -2.83
CA GLU A 5 31.13 3.30 -3.35
C GLU A 5 30.15 3.18 -2.18
N GLU A 6 29.32 4.22 -1.99
CA GLU A 6 28.17 4.16 -1.11
C GLU A 6 27.09 3.32 -1.78
N THR A 7 27.24 1.99 -1.67
CA THR A 7 26.11 1.07 -1.79
C THR A 7 25.00 1.55 -0.86
N GLY A 8 23.92 2.06 -1.45
CA GLY A 8 22.74 2.63 -0.81
C GLY A 8 21.95 1.61 0.02
N ALA A 9 22.55 1.14 1.12
CA ALA A 9 21.85 0.38 2.13
C ALA A 9 20.85 1.32 2.82
N ILE A 10 19.58 1.16 2.47
CA ILE A 10 18.43 1.82 3.08
C ILE A 10 18.53 1.65 4.60
N ARG A 11 19.02 2.69 5.30
CA ARG A 11 18.99 2.73 6.77
C ARG A 11 17.54 2.88 7.20
N CYS A 12 16.89 1.76 7.50
CA CYS A 12 15.60 1.77 8.19
C CYS A 12 15.77 2.57 9.49
N ARG A 13 14.94 3.62 9.70
CA ARG A 13 14.88 4.33 10.98
C ARG A 13 14.67 3.31 12.11
N PRO A 14 15.33 3.47 13.27
CA PRO A 14 15.13 2.54 14.38
C PRO A 14 13.65 2.55 14.78
N GLY A 15 12.97 1.43 14.57
CA GLY A 15 11.52 1.26 14.79
C GLY A 15 10.67 0.96 13.54
N TYR A 16 11.19 1.12 12.32
CA TYR A 16 10.48 0.75 11.09
C TYR A 16 10.99 -0.58 10.53
N THR A 17 10.19 -1.65 10.68
CA THR A 17 10.47 -2.93 10.04
C THR A 17 10.20 -2.84 8.53
N MET A 18 10.95 -3.57 7.72
CA MET A 18 10.77 -3.66 6.25
C MET A 18 9.31 -4.00 5.87
N LYS A 19 8.64 -4.82 6.69
CA LYS A 19 7.21 -5.15 6.58
C LYS A 19 6.31 -3.92 6.71
N MET A 20 6.61 -3.00 7.62
CA MET A 20 5.83 -1.78 7.86
C MET A 20 5.96 -0.79 6.70
N LYS A 21 7.17 -0.64 6.13
CA LYS A 21 7.40 0.17 4.92
C LYS A 21 6.58 -0.35 3.73
N LEU A 22 6.64 -1.66 3.47
CA LEU A 22 5.87 -2.30 2.40
C LEU A 22 4.36 -2.09 2.57
N LYS A 23 3.85 -2.30 3.80
CA LYS A 23 2.44 -2.11 4.12
C LYS A 23 1.95 -0.70 3.80
N ASN A 24 2.71 0.32 4.21
CA ASN A 24 2.40 1.73 3.94
C ASN A 24 2.46 2.06 2.44
N LYS A 25 3.37 1.43 1.71
CA LYS A 25 3.55 1.65 0.29
C LYS A 25 2.38 1.12 -0.53
N LEU A 26 1.97 -0.12 -0.25
CA LEU A 26 0.79 -0.76 -0.85
C LEU A 26 -0.49 0.03 -0.55
N TYR A 27 -0.62 0.55 0.68
CA TYR A 27 -1.73 1.42 1.05
C TYR A 27 -1.82 2.67 0.18
N ARG A 28 -0.71 3.39 0.01
CA ARG A 28 -0.67 4.60 -0.83
C ARG A 28 -1.08 4.29 -2.26
N LEU A 29 -0.64 3.15 -2.81
CA LEU A 29 -1.04 2.70 -4.14
C LEU A 29 -2.55 2.47 -4.24
N ILE A 30 -3.13 1.75 -3.28
CA ILE A 30 -4.58 1.47 -3.25
C ILE A 30 -5.39 2.76 -3.12
N VAL A 31 -5.01 3.66 -2.22
CA VAL A 31 -5.71 4.94 -2.03
C VAL A 31 -5.61 5.81 -3.29
N ARG A 32 -4.43 5.85 -3.93
CA ARG A 32 -4.25 6.56 -5.21
C ARG A 32 -5.16 5.98 -6.29
N GLU A 33 -5.25 4.65 -6.38
CA GLU A 33 -6.09 3.98 -7.36
C GLU A 33 -7.58 4.18 -7.10
N TYR A 34 -7.98 4.19 -5.83
CA TYR A 34 -9.32 4.60 -5.40
C TYR A 34 -9.67 6.00 -5.91
N TYR A 35 -8.82 7.00 -5.68
CA TYR A 35 -9.05 8.36 -6.17
C TYR A 35 -9.01 8.45 -7.70
N ARG A 36 -8.20 7.62 -8.37
CA ARG A 36 -8.12 7.58 -9.84
C ARG A 36 -9.40 7.07 -10.48
N GLN A 37 -10.00 6.02 -9.91
CA GLN A 37 -11.20 5.39 -10.47
C GLN A 37 -12.50 5.97 -9.91
N GLY A 38 -12.46 6.67 -8.77
CA GLY A 38 -13.64 7.24 -8.12
C GLY A 38 -14.66 6.19 -7.69
N ILE A 39 -14.25 4.94 -7.46
CA ILE A 39 -15.16 3.85 -7.08
C ILE A 39 -15.51 3.97 -5.60
N PRO A 40 -16.79 4.11 -5.22
CA PRO A 40 -17.17 4.20 -3.81
C PRO A 40 -16.79 2.96 -3.00
N TRP A 41 -16.37 3.14 -1.74
CA TRP A 41 -16.00 2.04 -0.84
C TRP A 41 -17.13 1.02 -0.64
N GLN A 42 -18.39 1.44 -0.75
CA GLN A 42 -19.56 0.56 -0.72
C GLN A 42 -19.52 -0.48 -1.84
N LYS A 43 -19.11 -0.08 -3.04
CA LYS A 43 -18.98 -0.97 -4.20
C LYS A 43 -17.77 -1.89 -4.05
N VAL A 44 -16.64 -1.35 -3.62
CA VAL A 44 -15.42 -2.15 -3.35
C VAL A 44 -15.70 -3.20 -2.27
N GLY A 45 -16.26 -2.77 -1.14
CA GLY A 45 -16.59 -3.60 0.00
C GLY A 45 -17.55 -4.74 -0.31
N ARG A 46 -18.59 -4.48 -1.12
CA ARG A 46 -19.50 -5.54 -1.61
C ARG A 46 -18.76 -6.62 -2.42
N VAL A 47 -17.79 -6.24 -3.25
CA VAL A 47 -17.04 -7.20 -4.09
C VAL A 47 -16.05 -8.01 -3.26
N ILE A 48 -15.36 -7.37 -2.31
CA ILE A 48 -14.33 -8.04 -1.52
C ILE A 48 -14.84 -8.65 -0.19
N GLY A 49 -16.12 -8.46 0.12
CA GLY A 49 -16.76 -8.97 1.33
C GLY A 49 -16.29 -8.27 2.61
N ILE A 50 -16.00 -6.97 2.54
CA ILE A 50 -15.56 -6.15 3.68
C ILE A 50 -16.54 -4.97 3.83
N PRO A 51 -17.04 -4.67 5.04
CA PRO A 51 -17.90 -3.51 5.26
C PRO A 51 -17.25 -2.21 4.80
N ALA A 52 -18.04 -1.34 4.18
CA ALA A 52 -17.56 -0.06 3.65
C ALA A 52 -16.96 0.82 4.77
N GLU A 53 -17.59 0.84 5.95
CA GLU A 53 -17.10 1.58 7.12
C GLU A 53 -15.68 1.16 7.47
N ARG A 54 -15.39 -0.15 7.42
CA ARG A 54 -14.05 -0.67 7.72
C ARG A 54 -13.00 -0.25 6.68
N LEU A 55 -13.41 -0.06 5.43
CA LEU A 55 -12.54 0.45 4.36
C LEU A 55 -12.34 1.97 4.48
N GLU A 56 -13.36 2.71 4.88
CA GLU A 56 -13.28 4.15 5.16
C GLU A 56 -12.42 4.44 6.39
N GLU A 57 -12.59 3.67 7.46
CA GLU A 57 -11.73 3.73 8.64
C GLU A 57 -10.28 3.37 8.29
N MET A 58 -10.04 2.41 7.39
CA MET A 58 -8.69 2.13 6.88
C MET A 58 -8.11 3.33 6.11
N ALA A 59 -8.90 3.95 5.23
CA ALA A 59 -8.48 5.08 4.41
C ALA A 59 -8.22 6.36 5.22
N THR A 60 -8.83 6.49 6.39
CA THR A 60 -8.66 7.64 7.29
C THR A 60 -7.66 7.36 8.42
N GLN A 61 -7.61 6.11 8.89
CA GLN A 61 -6.79 5.65 10.00
C GLN A 61 -6.00 4.41 9.56
N ASN A 62 -4.76 4.63 9.10
CA ASN A 62 -3.78 3.60 8.72
C ASN A 62 -3.53 2.49 9.80
N LYS A 63 -4.14 2.62 10.98
CA LYS A 63 -4.14 1.61 12.06
C LYS A 63 -4.91 0.33 11.73
N LEU A 64 -5.94 0.38 10.88
CA LEU A 64 -6.75 -0.82 10.56
C LEU A 64 -6.27 -1.60 9.34
N LEU A 65 -5.23 -1.10 8.68
CA LEU A 65 -4.62 -1.75 7.53
C LEU A 65 -3.90 -3.03 7.97
N ASN A 66 -4.52 -4.19 7.77
CA ASN A 66 -3.88 -5.49 7.93
C ASN A 66 -3.64 -6.15 6.57
N TRP A 67 -2.80 -7.19 6.56
CA TRP A 67 -2.44 -7.90 5.32
C TRP A 67 -3.64 -8.55 4.62
N TYR A 68 -4.67 -8.94 5.38
CA TYR A 68 -5.89 -9.52 4.82
C TYR A 68 -6.68 -8.49 3.99
N ILE A 69 -6.91 -7.29 4.52
CA ILE A 69 -7.60 -6.21 3.80
C ILE A 69 -6.78 -5.78 2.58
N LEU A 70 -5.46 -5.66 2.75
CA LEU A 70 -4.52 -5.35 1.68
C LEU A 70 -4.58 -6.35 0.54
N ASP A 71 -4.49 -7.64 0.83
CA ASP A 71 -4.55 -8.71 -0.18
C ASP A 71 -5.86 -8.66 -0.99
N ARG A 72 -6.99 -8.47 -0.30
CA ARG A 72 -8.30 -8.40 -0.94
C ARG A 72 -8.45 -7.16 -1.84
N LEU A 73 -7.95 -6.01 -1.39
CA LEU A 73 -7.92 -4.79 -2.18
C LEU A 73 -6.97 -4.91 -3.36
N LEU A 74 -5.78 -5.47 -3.15
CA LEU A 74 -4.84 -5.74 -4.23
C LEU A 74 -5.47 -6.66 -5.27
N HIS A 75 -6.11 -7.76 -4.89
CA HIS A 75 -6.85 -8.63 -5.82
C HIS A 75 -7.95 -7.90 -6.57
N PHE A 76 -8.72 -7.04 -5.90
CA PHE A 76 -9.75 -6.21 -6.54
C PHE A 76 -9.15 -5.28 -7.61
N TYR A 77 -8.00 -4.69 -7.31
CA TYR A 77 -7.30 -3.78 -8.22
C TYR A 77 -6.21 -4.47 -9.08
N HIS A 78 -6.03 -5.80 -8.99
CA HIS A 78 -4.91 -6.55 -9.60
C HIS A 78 -4.93 -6.52 -11.13
N LYS A 79 -6.09 -6.23 -11.74
CA LYS A 79 -6.18 -5.98 -13.17
C LYS A 79 -5.63 -4.61 -13.60
N GLN A 80 -5.26 -3.75 -12.65
CA GLN A 80 -4.95 -2.34 -12.88
C GLN A 80 -3.70 -1.83 -12.14
N ILE A 81 -3.29 -2.47 -11.05
CA ILE A 81 -2.05 -2.14 -10.32
C ILE A 81 -0.95 -3.09 -10.78
N GLU A 82 -0.26 -2.72 -11.86
CA GLU A 82 1.01 -3.35 -12.22
C GLU A 82 2.07 -2.85 -11.22
N ILE A 83 2.29 -3.57 -10.11
CA ILE A 83 3.35 -3.22 -9.15
C ILE A 83 4.69 -3.66 -9.76
N ARG A 84 5.46 -2.71 -10.32
CA ARG A 84 6.82 -3.00 -10.76
C ARG A 84 7.76 -2.87 -9.56
N LEU A 85 8.81 -3.69 -9.48
CA LEU A 85 9.81 -3.62 -8.39
C LEU A 85 10.37 -2.20 -8.19
N VAL A 86 10.51 -1.42 -9.28
CA VAL A 86 10.90 0.00 -9.23
C VAL A 86 9.93 0.90 -8.47
N ASP A 87 8.63 0.56 -8.45
CA ASP A 87 7.67 1.29 -7.64
C ASP A 87 7.98 1.09 -6.16
N LEU A 88 8.54 -0.07 -5.75
CA LEU A 88 8.95 -0.38 -4.38
C LEU A 88 10.27 0.28 -3.94
N ASP A 89 11.09 0.78 -4.87
CA ASP A 89 12.40 1.39 -4.57
C ASP A 89 12.39 2.92 -4.37
N LYS A 90 11.34 3.63 -4.81
CA LYS A 90 11.23 5.07 -4.52
C LYS A 90 10.75 5.32 -3.09
N ASP A 91 11.71 5.57 -2.19
CA ASP A 91 11.53 6.21 -0.87
C ASP A 91 11.28 7.72 -1.05
#